data_AF-A0A2V6NNT9-F1
#
_entry.id   AF-A0A2V6NNT9-F1
#
_cell.length_a   1.000
_cell.length_b   1.000
_cell.length_c   1.000
_cell.angle_alpha   90.00
_cell.angle_beta   90.00
_cell.angle_gamma   90.00
#
_symmetry.space_group_name_H-M   'P 1'
#
loop_
_entity.id
_entity.type
_entity.pdbx_description
1 polymer ?
#
loop_
_entity_poly.entity_id
_entity_poly.type
_entity_poly.pdbx_seq_one_letter_code
_entity_poly.pdbx_strand_id
1 'polypeptide(L)'
;LLLTVPYGLQAETIEHFPELHQFTIVERDGSYELNNVTKSGVKQTFRKQVFQGGRGATLEMRIFCYSDLLRLLKASGFEDIVVHGSPDFRHGIWWPQPWSLPITARKLPAGVRP
;
A
#
# COMPACT_ATOMS: atom_id res chain seq x y z
N LEU A 1 -14.77 7.74 -0.65
CA LEU A 1 -13.74 6.73 -0.36
C LEU A 1 -13.39 6.81 1.12
N LEU A 2 -13.44 5.69 1.82
CA LEU A 2 -12.75 5.48 3.09
C LEU A 2 -11.58 4.54 2.80
N LEU A 3 -10.36 4.97 3.11
CA LEU A 3 -9.14 4.24 2.83
C LEU A 3 -8.39 3.98 4.15
N THR A 4 -8.16 2.71 4.43
CA THR A 4 -7.34 2.25 5.56
C THR A 4 -6.29 1.30 5.00
N VAL A 5 -5.05 1.77 4.90
CA VAL A 5 -3.92 1.00 4.39
C VAL A 5 -2.66 1.37 5.16
N PRO A 6 -1.73 0.43 5.42
CA PRO A 6 -0.44 0.78 5.97
C PRO A 6 0.29 1.76 5.07
N TYR A 7 0.78 2.86 5.64
CA TYR A 7 1.70 3.78 4.98
C TYR A 7 2.65 4.37 6.01
N GLY A 8 3.82 4.83 5.56
CA GLY A 8 4.81 5.49 6.40
C GLY A 8 5.11 6.92 5.95
N LEU A 9 6.07 7.53 6.64
CA LEU A 9 6.53 8.91 6.42
C LEU A 9 7.86 9.00 5.66
N GLN A 10 8.31 7.89 5.07
CA GLN A 10 9.46 7.87 4.17
C GLN A 10 9.23 8.77 2.94
N ALA A 11 10.30 9.08 2.19
CA ALA A 11 10.24 10.05 1.10
C ALA A 11 9.33 9.62 -0.07
N GLU A 12 9.26 8.33 -0.38
CA GLU A 12 8.52 7.79 -1.52
C GLU A 12 7.97 6.38 -1.25
N THR A 13 6.99 5.97 -2.03
CA THR A 13 6.45 4.60 -1.99
C THR A 13 7.53 3.62 -2.39
N ILE A 14 7.78 2.63 -1.54
CA ILE A 14 8.77 1.59 -1.82
C ILE A 14 8.03 0.43 -2.48
N GLU A 15 8.28 0.18 -3.76
CA GLU A 15 7.85 -1.05 -4.43
C GLU A 15 8.93 -2.11 -4.22
N HIS A 16 8.58 -3.23 -3.59
CA HIS A 16 9.55 -4.32 -3.37
C HIS A 16 9.86 -5.07 -4.68
N PHE A 17 8.91 -5.05 -5.63
CA PHE A 17 9.02 -5.73 -6.92
C PHE A 17 8.59 -4.79 -8.07
N PRO A 18 9.38 -3.75 -8.41
CA PRO A 18 8.96 -2.72 -9.36
C PRO A 18 8.74 -3.24 -10.80
N GLU A 19 9.35 -4.36 -11.16
CA GLU A 19 9.23 -5.00 -12.48
C GLU A 19 8.31 -6.23 -12.47
N LEU A 20 7.48 -6.38 -11.43
CA LEU A 20 6.59 -7.53 -11.30
C LEU A 20 5.59 -7.58 -12.46
N HIS A 21 5.49 -8.74 -13.10
CA HIS A 21 4.61 -8.92 -14.24
C HIS A 21 3.94 -10.29 -14.25
N GLN A 22 4.64 -11.35 -14.67
CA GLN A 22 4.12 -12.73 -14.61
C GLN A 22 4.86 -13.46 -13.49
N PHE A 23 4.22 -13.60 -12.34
CA PHE A 23 4.88 -14.15 -11.16
C PHE A 23 4.12 -15.30 -10.51
N THR A 24 4.88 -16.16 -9.85
CA THR A 24 4.40 -17.30 -9.08
C THR A 24 5.13 -17.35 -7.75
N ILE A 25 4.40 -17.65 -6.68
CA ILE A 25 4.98 -17.90 -5.35
C ILE A 25 5.08 -19.41 -5.16
N VAL A 26 6.24 -19.90 -4.76
CA VAL A 26 6.51 -21.32 -4.56
C VAL A 26 7.02 -21.53 -3.14
N GLU A 27 6.48 -22.52 -2.43
CA GLU A 27 6.99 -22.98 -1.14
C GLU A 27 8.01 -24.10 -1.38
N ARG A 28 9.24 -23.96 -0.84
CA ARG A 28 10.29 -24.98 -0.86
C ARG A 28 10.95 -25.05 0.51
N ASP A 29 10.99 -26.25 1.08
CA ASP A 29 11.64 -26.53 2.37
C ASP A 29 11.21 -25.58 3.50
N GLY A 30 9.92 -25.20 3.53
CA GLY A 30 9.35 -24.27 4.51
C GLY A 30 9.67 -22.79 4.27
N SER A 31 10.24 -22.45 3.12
CA SER A 31 10.52 -21.07 2.68
C SER A 31 9.72 -20.70 1.43
N TYR A 32 9.39 -19.42 1.29
CA TYR A 32 8.69 -18.90 0.10
C TYR A 32 9.67 -18.20 -0.85
N GLU A 33 9.50 -18.48 -2.13
CA GLU A 33 10.19 -17.83 -3.25
C GLU A 33 9.17 -17.18 -4.18
N LEU A 34 9.40 -15.92 -4.55
CA LEU A 34 8.68 -15.28 -5.65
C LEU A 34 9.51 -15.39 -6.92
N ASN A 35 8.96 -16.02 -7.95
CA ASN A 35 9.56 -16.11 -9.28
C ASN A 35 8.77 -15.20 -10.22
N ASN A 36 9.45 -14.29 -10.91
CA ASN A 36 8.85 -13.33 -11.84
C ASN A 36 9.48 -13.46 -13.23
N VAL A 37 8.68 -13.24 -14.26
CA VAL A 37 9.14 -12.91 -15.61
C VAL A 37 8.68 -11.49 -15.90
N THR A 38 9.64 -10.58 -16.07
CA THR A 38 9.36 -9.16 -16.35
C THR A 38 8.68 -9.02 -17.73
N LYS A 39 8.16 -7.83 -18.02
CA LYS A 39 7.61 -7.52 -19.36
C LYS A 39 8.63 -7.68 -20.50
N SER A 40 9.93 -7.53 -20.21
CA SER A 40 11.02 -7.75 -21.17
C SER A 40 11.49 -9.21 -21.25
N GLY A 41 10.86 -10.11 -20.50
CA GLY A 41 11.19 -11.54 -20.49
C GLY A 41 12.31 -11.94 -19.53
N VAL A 42 12.80 -11.01 -18.69
CA VAL A 42 13.87 -11.29 -17.72
C VAL A 42 13.31 -12.09 -16.55
N LYS A 43 13.98 -13.19 -16.18
CA LYS A 43 13.62 -13.99 -15.00
C LYS A 43 14.23 -13.40 -13.74
N GLN A 44 13.43 -13.24 -12.70
CA GLN A 44 13.85 -12.77 -11.38
C GLN A 44 13.34 -13.72 -10.30
N THR A 45 14.15 -13.98 -9.28
CA THR A 45 13.78 -14.81 -8.13
C THR A 45 14.10 -14.06 -6.85
N PHE A 46 13.11 -13.92 -5.98
CA PHE A 46 13.22 -13.23 -4.70
C PHE A 46 12.98 -14.21 -3.55
N ARG A 47 13.87 -14.21 -2.55
CA ARG A 47 13.86 -15.14 -1.42
C ARG A 47 13.86 -14.35 -0.11
N LYS A 48 13.09 -14.77 0.89
CA LYS A 48 13.09 -14.25 2.29
C LYS A 48 12.62 -12.81 2.57
N GLN A 49 12.62 -11.84 1.64
CA GLN A 49 12.59 -10.43 2.08
C GLN A 49 11.23 -9.79 2.40
N VAL A 50 10.07 -10.41 2.12
CA VAL A 50 8.82 -9.62 2.12
C VAL A 50 7.54 -10.35 2.59
N PHE A 51 7.69 -11.53 3.18
CA PHE A 51 6.55 -12.27 3.74
C PHE A 51 6.38 -11.93 5.22
N GLN A 52 5.36 -11.12 5.55
CA GLN A 52 5.03 -10.83 6.93
C GLN A 52 4.25 -12.00 7.53
N GLY A 53 4.92 -12.85 8.32
CA GLY A 53 4.24 -13.75 9.28
C GLY A 53 4.22 -15.27 9.00
N GLY A 54 5.28 -15.88 8.44
CA GLY A 54 5.39 -17.35 8.36
C GLY A 54 4.43 -18.02 7.36
N ARG A 55 4.02 -19.28 7.61
CA ARG A 55 3.21 -20.08 6.67
C ARG A 55 1.80 -19.49 6.51
N GLY A 56 1.41 -19.12 5.29
CA GLY A 56 0.18 -18.36 5.03
C GLY A 56 0.31 -16.83 5.18
N ALA A 57 1.54 -16.32 5.31
CA ALA A 57 1.84 -14.89 5.37
C ALA A 57 1.36 -14.12 4.13
N THR A 58 1.01 -12.85 4.38
CA THR A 58 0.77 -11.90 3.29
C THR A 58 2.12 -11.48 2.71
N LEU A 59 2.22 -11.53 1.38
CA LEU A 59 3.32 -10.91 0.65
C LEU A 59 3.08 -9.39 0.63
N GLU A 60 3.94 -8.62 1.29
CA GLU A 60 3.89 -7.17 1.16
C GLU A 60 4.47 -6.78 -0.21
N MET A 61 3.67 -6.10 -1.03
CA MET A 61 4.09 -5.73 -2.38
C MET A 61 4.84 -4.39 -2.37
N ARG A 62 4.40 -3.51 -1.47
CA ARG A 62 4.86 -2.14 -1.36
C ARG A 62 4.64 -1.60 0.05
N ILE A 63 5.41 -0.59 0.39
CA ILE A 63 5.18 0.26 1.55
C ILE A 63 4.79 1.64 1.03
N PHE A 64 3.51 1.99 1.21
CA PHE A 64 3.02 3.29 0.76
C PHE A 64 3.69 4.44 1.51
N CYS A 65 4.03 5.49 0.79
CA CYS A 65 4.39 6.77 1.38
C CYS A 65 3.14 7.65 1.52
N TYR A 66 3.06 8.37 2.63
CA TYR A 66 2.01 9.34 2.91
C TYR A 66 1.81 10.36 1.76
N SER A 67 2.87 11.06 1.34
CA SER A 67 2.75 12.13 0.33
C SER A 67 2.34 11.58 -1.03
N ASP A 68 2.85 10.40 -1.40
CA ASP A 68 2.46 9.71 -2.63
C ASP A 68 1.00 9.27 -2.62
N LEU A 69 0.49 8.74 -1.51
CA LEU A 69 -0.92 8.38 -1.39
C LEU A 69 -1.83 9.58 -1.63
N LEU A 70 -1.55 10.72 -1.00
CA LEU A 70 -2.34 11.94 -1.19
C LEU A 70 -2.28 12.42 -2.64
N ARG A 71 -1.09 12.35 -3.26
CA ARG A 71 -0.89 12.69 -4.67
C ARG A 71 -1.68 11.77 -5.60
N LEU A 72 -1.66 10.45 -5.36
CA LEU A 72 -2.39 9.46 -6.14
C LEU A 72 -3.91 9.63 -6.01
N LEU A 73 -4.42 9.90 -4.80
CA LEU A 73 -5.83 10.20 -4.58
C LEU A 73 -6.26 11.43 -5.39
N LYS A 74 -5.49 12.52 -5.30
CA LYS A 74 -5.75 13.75 -6.07
C LYS A 74 -5.70 13.50 -7.59
N ALA A 75 -4.67 12.79 -8.06
CA ALA A 75 -4.53 12.44 -9.48
C ALA A 75 -5.65 11.53 -10.00
N SER A 76 -6.27 10.74 -9.12
CA SER A 76 -7.43 9.90 -9.44
C SER A 76 -8.75 10.67 -9.45
N GLY A 77 -8.71 11.99 -9.24
CA GLY A 77 -9.88 12.87 -9.22
C GLY A 77 -10.64 12.88 -7.90
N PHE A 78 -10.00 12.48 -6.80
CA PHE A 78 -10.57 12.69 -5.47
C PHE A 78 -10.24 14.09 -4.95
N GLU A 79 -11.20 14.65 -4.23
CA GLU A 79 -11.18 15.94 -3.54
C GLU A 79 -11.54 15.73 -2.06
N ASP A 80 -11.54 16.79 -1.26
CA ASP A 80 -11.82 16.74 0.19
C ASP A 80 -11.03 15.62 0.90
N ILE A 81 -9.73 15.53 0.61
CA ILE A 81 -8.86 14.48 1.16
C ILE A 81 -8.50 14.86 2.60
N VAL A 82 -8.95 14.07 3.56
CA VAL A 82 -8.76 14.29 5.00
C VAL A 82 -8.09 13.06 5.62
N VAL A 83 -7.01 13.30 6.37
CA VAL A 83 -6.29 12.30 7.15
C VAL A 83 -6.73 12.44 8.60
N HIS A 84 -7.27 11.37 9.17
CA HIS A 84 -7.92 11.37 10.48
C HIS A 84 -6.92 11.03 11.59
N GLY A 85 -6.06 12.00 11.93
CA GLY A 85 -5.03 11.85 12.97
C GLY A 85 -5.44 12.28 14.39
N SER A 86 -6.57 12.98 14.53
CA SER A 86 -7.06 13.39 15.85
C SER A 86 -7.66 12.20 16.61
N PRO A 87 -7.35 12.03 17.90
CA PRO A 87 -7.99 11.00 18.72
C PRO A 87 -9.46 11.34 18.97
N ASP A 88 -10.27 10.31 19.17
CA ASP A 88 -11.65 10.42 19.65
C ASP A 88 -11.82 9.46 20.84
N PHE A 89 -11.43 9.96 22.01
CA PHE A 89 -11.46 9.18 23.25
C PHE A 89 -12.88 8.79 23.67
N ARG A 90 -13.91 9.53 23.25
CA ARG A 90 -15.31 9.19 23.57
C ARG A 90 -15.71 7.86 22.94
N HIS A 91 -15.16 7.55 21.76
CA HIS A 91 -15.39 6.30 21.05
C HIS A 91 -14.21 5.32 21.14
N GLY A 92 -13.24 5.57 22.02
CA GLY A 92 -12.07 4.70 22.22
C GLY A 92 -11.06 4.74 21.07
N ILE A 93 -11.07 5.76 20.23
CA ILE A 93 -10.15 5.92 19.11
C ILE A 93 -8.91 6.69 19.57
N TRP A 94 -7.76 6.04 19.50
CA TRP A 94 -6.46 6.65 19.79
C TRP A 94 -5.41 6.13 18.82
N TRP A 95 -4.60 7.05 18.28
CA TRP A 95 -3.54 6.75 17.34
C TRP A 95 -2.18 7.04 17.99
N PRO A 96 -1.46 6.02 18.49
CA PRO A 96 -0.16 6.23 19.12
C PRO A 96 0.95 6.55 18.11
N GLN A 97 0.75 6.20 16.83
CA GLN A 97 1.71 6.43 15.76
C GLN A 97 1.19 7.49 14.78
N PRO A 98 2.08 8.30 14.19
CA PRO A 98 1.70 9.37 13.26
C PRO A 98 1.50 8.89 11.80
N TRP A 99 1.41 7.59 11.57
CA TRP A 99 1.35 6.97 10.24
C TRP A 99 0.24 5.92 10.16
N SER A 100 -0.08 5.44 8.96
CA SER A 100 -1.19 4.51 8.71
C SER A 100 -2.56 5.00 9.24
N LEU A 101 -2.78 6.31 9.29
CA LEU A 101 -4.03 6.90 9.77
C LEU A 101 -5.14 6.73 8.73
N PRO A 102 -6.42 6.63 9.13
CA PRO A 102 -7.52 6.55 8.17
C PRO A 102 -7.60 7.78 7.28
N ILE A 103 -7.93 7.60 6.00
CA ILE A 103 -8.11 8.70 5.04
C ILE A 103 -9.52 8.64 4.48
N THR A 104 -10.21 9.77 4.46
CA THR A 104 -11.43 9.95 3.68
C THR A 104 -11.18 10.85 2.50
N ALA A 105 -11.82 10.56 1.37
CA ALA A 105 -11.73 11.37 0.18
C ALA A 105 -13.05 11.31 -0.61
N ARG A 106 -13.48 12.42 -1.19
CA ARG A 106 -14.73 12.53 -1.96
C ARG A 106 -14.42 12.50 -3.45
N LYS A 107 -15.29 11.90 -4.25
CA LYS A 107 -15.26 12.07 -5.71
C LYS A 107 -16.48 12.90 -6.08
N LEU A 108 -16.31 13.99 -6.82
CA LEU A 108 -17.45 14.75 -7.31
C LEU A 108 -18.31 13.88 -8.24
N PRO A 109 -19.64 14.05 -8.22
CA PRO A 109 -20.50 13.41 -9.20
C PRO A 109 -20.07 13.78 -10.61
N ALA A 110 -20.11 12.82 -11.53
CA ALA A 110 -19.82 13.09 -12.93
C ALA A 110 -20.75 14.18 -13.48
N GLY A 111 -20.17 15.26 -14.02
CA GLY A 111 -20.91 16.40 -14.57
C GLY A 111 -20.88 17.68 -13.74
N VAL A 112 -20.38 17.64 -12.50
CA VAL A 112 -20.09 18.85 -11.72
C VAL A 112 -18.67 19.31 -12.06
N ARG A 113 -18.52 20.44 -12.73
CA ARG A 113 -17.24 21.17 -12.81
C ARG A 113 -17.24 22.27 -11.73
N PRO A 114 -16.09 22.56 -11.10
CA PRO A 114 -15.96 23.67 -10.17
C PRO A 114 -16.22 25.02 -10.83
#